data_AF-A0A3D1V6Q6-F1
#
_entry.id   AF-A0A3D1V6Q6-F1
#
_cell.length_a   1.000
_cell.length_b   1.000
_cell.length_c   1.000
_cell.angle_alpha   90.00
_cell.angle_beta   90.00
_cell.angle_gamma   90.00
#
_symmetry.space_group_name_H-M   'P 1'
#
loop_
_entity.id
_entity.type
_entity.pdbx_description
1 polymer ?
#
loop_
_entity_poly.entity_id
_entity_poly.type
_entity_poly.pdbx_seq_one_letter_code
_entity_poly.pdbx_strand_id
1 'polypeptide(L)'
;VVEIEQVGGMLHRAFVPARSVDDILAATARGYVEIAMAELDYVGVLAIELFQVGDALLVNEMAPRVHNSGHWTIEGARTSQFENHLRAILGYPLGETDALGAIGLQNLIGEMPDPSAILAIPDAHLHHYGKAPRPGRKLGHITVRAADEVTRDERLAGVDAAACLASGRGSSSNLTR
;
A
#
# COMPACT_ATOMS: atom_id res chain seq x y z
N VAL A 1 -9.94 -4.90 -0.10
CA VAL A 1 -9.04 -5.28 -1.21
C VAL A 1 -8.21 -4.05 -1.57
N VAL A 2 -6.94 -4.25 -1.94
CA VAL A 2 -5.99 -3.18 -2.25
C VAL A 2 -5.42 -3.49 -3.63
N GLU A 3 -5.38 -2.51 -4.52
CA GLU A 3 -4.68 -2.64 -5.80
C GLU A 3 -3.22 -2.27 -5.60
N ILE A 4 -2.30 -3.03 -6.19
CA ILE A 4 -0.87 -2.78 -6.08
C ILE A 4 -0.19 -2.67 -7.45
N GLU A 5 0.74 -1.74 -7.56
CA GLU A 5 1.65 -1.61 -8.70
C GLU A 5 3.04 -2.08 -8.29
N GLN A 6 3.61 -3.02 -9.04
CA GLN A 6 4.99 -3.46 -8.84
C GLN A 6 5.90 -2.96 -9.96
N VAL A 7 7.13 -2.56 -9.61
CA VAL A 7 8.19 -2.17 -10.54
C VAL A 7 9.45 -2.95 -10.20
N GLY A 8 10.00 -3.69 -11.16
CA GLY A 8 11.20 -4.51 -10.95
C GLY A 8 11.04 -5.58 -9.86
N GLY A 9 9.84 -6.16 -9.74
CA GLY A 9 9.52 -7.19 -8.74
C GLY A 9 9.37 -6.65 -7.31
N MET A 10 9.16 -5.34 -7.14
CA MET A 10 8.95 -4.72 -5.84
C MET A 10 7.68 -3.88 -5.87
N LEU A 11 6.89 -3.96 -4.78
CA LEU A 11 5.77 -3.04 -4.56
C LEU A 11 6.26 -1.59 -4.65
N HIS A 12 5.70 -0.85 -5.60
CA HIS A 12 5.96 0.57 -5.78
C HIS A 12 4.83 1.40 -5.19
N ARG A 13 3.58 1.12 -5.58
CA ARG A 13 2.39 1.84 -5.11
C ARG A 13 1.26 0.92 -4.70
N ALA A 14 0.39 1.40 -3.82
CA ALA A 14 -0.85 0.75 -3.45
C ALA A 14 -2.00 1.75 -3.40
N PHE A 15 -3.20 1.32 -3.82
CA PHE A 15 -4.38 2.17 -3.96
C PHE A 15 -5.55 1.58 -3.17
N VAL A 16 -6.19 2.44 -2.38
CA VAL A 16 -7.40 2.14 -1.61
C VAL A 16 -8.44 3.24 -1.90
N PRO A 17 -9.67 2.89 -2.30
CA PRO A 17 -10.07 1.56 -2.78
C PRO A 17 -9.24 1.12 -4.00
N ALA A 18 -9.30 -0.17 -4.32
CA ALA A 18 -8.73 -0.70 -5.56
C ALA A 18 -9.46 -0.08 -6.76
N ARG A 19 -8.74 0.37 -7.79
CA ARG A 19 -9.30 1.16 -8.89
C ARG A 19 -10.04 0.29 -9.91
N SER A 20 -9.57 -0.94 -10.11
CA SER A 20 -10.04 -1.84 -11.17
C SER A 20 -10.74 -3.11 -10.67
N VAL A 21 -11.21 -3.10 -9.41
CA VAL A 21 -11.83 -4.24 -8.74
C VAL A 21 -13.27 -3.91 -8.40
N ASP A 22 -14.21 -4.68 -8.95
CA ASP A 22 -15.63 -4.57 -8.61
C ASP A 22 -15.97 -5.38 -7.33
N ASP A 23 -17.23 -5.28 -6.90
CA ASP A 23 -17.69 -5.95 -5.69
C ASP A 23 -17.65 -7.49 -5.79
N ILE A 24 -17.79 -8.04 -7.00
CA ILE A 24 -17.79 -9.50 -7.25
C ILE A 24 -16.37 -10.03 -7.07
N LEU A 25 -15.39 -9.39 -7.69
CA LEU A 25 -13.97 -9.72 -7.53
C LEU A 25 -13.52 -9.47 -6.10
N ALA A 26 -13.99 -8.39 -5.46
CA ALA A 26 -13.68 -8.12 -4.06
C ALA A 26 -14.22 -9.20 -3.12
N ALA A 27 -15.45 -9.68 -3.35
CA ALA A 27 -16.02 -10.80 -2.60
C ALA A 27 -15.25 -12.11 -2.86
N THR A 28 -14.88 -12.39 -4.11
CA THR A 28 -14.08 -13.56 -4.47
C THR A 28 -12.71 -13.56 -3.77
N ALA A 29 -12.02 -12.42 -3.75
CA ALA A 29 -10.75 -12.26 -3.04
C ALA A 29 -10.89 -12.50 -1.53
N ARG A 30 -11.97 -12.02 -0.91
CA ARG A 30 -12.26 -12.29 0.51
C ARG A 30 -12.49 -13.78 0.76
N GLY A 31 -13.23 -14.46 -0.11
CA GLY A 31 -13.47 -15.90 0.00
C GLY A 31 -12.18 -16.74 -0.02
N TYR A 32 -11.19 -16.37 -0.85
CA TYR A 32 -9.89 -17.04 -0.84
C TYR A 32 -9.17 -16.90 0.51
N VAL A 33 -9.23 -15.71 1.12
CA VAL A 33 -8.63 -15.45 2.44
C VAL A 33 -9.37 -16.23 3.53
N GLU A 34 -10.69 -16.25 3.51
CA GLU A 34 -11.52 -16.97 4.49
C GLU A 34 -11.23 -18.48 4.46
N ILE A 35 -11.16 -19.09 3.27
CA ILE A 35 -10.79 -20.50 3.09
C ILE A 35 -9.38 -20.75 3.65
N ALA A 36 -8.40 -19.93 3.25
CA ALA A 36 -7.02 -20.10 3.71
C ALA A 36 -6.89 -19.98 5.23
N MET A 37 -7.58 -19.02 5.86
CA MET A 37 -7.56 -18.86 7.31
C MET A 37 -8.20 -20.04 8.03
N ALA A 38 -9.31 -20.57 7.52
CA ALA A 38 -10.01 -21.71 8.11
C ALA A 38 -9.19 -23.01 8.02
N GLU A 39 -8.64 -23.33 6.85
CA GLU A 39 -7.86 -24.56 6.62
C GLU A 39 -6.55 -24.58 7.41
N LEU A 40 -5.99 -23.40 7.70
CA LEU A 40 -4.73 -23.26 8.44
C LEU A 40 -4.92 -23.02 9.94
N ASP A 41 -6.17 -22.93 10.42
CA ASP A 41 -6.50 -22.47 11.79
C ASP A 41 -5.71 -21.21 12.16
N TYR A 42 -5.71 -20.24 11.25
CA TYR A 42 -4.73 -19.16 11.25
C TYR A 42 -5.08 -18.02 12.22
N VAL A 43 -4.12 -17.62 13.05
CA VAL A 43 -4.23 -16.48 13.98
C VAL A 43 -3.26 -15.38 13.58
N GLY A 44 -3.78 -14.17 13.35
CA GLY A 44 -2.98 -13.00 13.01
C GLY A 44 -3.47 -12.29 11.76
N VAL A 45 -2.54 -11.68 11.03
CA VAL A 45 -2.82 -11.00 9.77
C VAL A 45 -2.25 -11.86 8.66
N LEU A 46 -3.09 -12.16 7.68
CA LEU A 46 -2.75 -12.89 6.48
C LEU A 46 -2.90 -11.95 5.29
N ALA A 47 -1.88 -11.87 4.43
CA ALA A 47 -2.00 -11.22 3.13
C ALA A 47 -1.90 -12.26 2.02
N ILE A 48 -2.79 -12.14 1.03
CA ILE A 48 -2.75 -12.94 -0.20
C ILE A 48 -2.65 -11.95 -1.36
N GLU A 49 -1.61 -12.10 -2.18
CA GLU A 49 -1.47 -11.37 -3.43
C GLU A 49 -2.13 -12.16 -4.55
N LEU A 50 -2.91 -11.45 -5.37
CA LEU A 50 -3.68 -12.01 -6.47
C LEU A 50 -3.31 -11.29 -7.77
N PHE A 51 -3.23 -12.03 -8.87
CA PHE A 51 -3.28 -11.45 -10.21
C PHE A 51 -4.74 -11.40 -10.66
N GLN A 52 -5.17 -10.24 -11.14
CA GLN A 52 -6.44 -10.11 -11.85
C GLN A 52 -6.21 -10.30 -13.35
N VAL A 53 -6.91 -11.25 -13.95
CA VAL A 53 -6.86 -11.55 -15.39
C VAL A 53 -8.30 -11.45 -15.93
N GLY A 54 -8.67 -10.26 -16.40
CA GLY A 54 -10.07 -9.95 -16.69
C GLY A 54 -10.91 -10.05 -15.42
N ASP A 55 -11.92 -10.91 -15.45
CA ASP A 55 -12.84 -11.15 -14.33
C ASP A 55 -12.45 -12.37 -13.47
N ALA A 56 -11.20 -12.83 -13.57
CA ALA A 56 -10.67 -13.93 -12.77
C ALA A 56 -9.54 -13.46 -11.85
N LEU A 57 -9.43 -14.11 -10.69
CA LEU A 57 -8.35 -13.90 -9.73
C LEU A 57 -7.50 -15.17 -9.61
N LEU A 58 -6.18 -15.02 -9.74
CA LEU A 58 -5.20 -16.09 -9.60
C LEU A 58 -4.33 -15.81 -8.38
N VAL A 59 -4.16 -16.80 -7.50
CA VAL A 59 -3.28 -16.66 -6.33
C VAL A 59 -1.82 -16.60 -6.79
N ASN A 60 -1.09 -15.57 -6.35
CA ASN A 60 0.33 -15.40 -6.60
C ASN A 60 1.16 -15.82 -5.38
N GLU A 61 0.97 -15.13 -4.26
CA GLU A 61 1.75 -15.32 -3.04
C GLU A 61 0.85 -15.21 -1.81
N MET A 62 1.21 -15.92 -0.74
CA MET A 62 0.61 -15.78 0.57
C MET A 62 1.70 -15.40 1.60
N ALA A 63 1.47 -14.33 2.34
CA ALA A 63 2.34 -13.86 3.40
C ALA A 63 1.62 -14.00 4.76
N PRO A 64 2.01 -14.99 5.60
CA PRO A 64 1.44 -15.20 6.93
C PRO A 64 2.03 -14.22 7.95
N ARG A 65 1.85 -12.92 7.70
CA ARG A 65 2.31 -11.80 8.51
C ARG A 65 1.69 -10.50 8.00
N VAL A 66 1.88 -9.42 8.76
CA VAL A 66 1.73 -8.05 8.23
C VAL A 66 2.54 -7.87 6.94
N HIS A 67 1.97 -7.13 6.00
CA HIS A 67 2.47 -7.06 4.63
C HIS A 67 2.72 -5.63 4.15
N ASN A 68 3.65 -5.49 3.21
CA ASN A 68 4.06 -4.20 2.66
C ASN A 68 2.85 -3.41 2.08
N SER A 69 1.99 -4.12 1.34
CA SER A 69 0.77 -3.55 0.75
C SER A 69 -0.29 -3.12 1.78
N GLY A 70 -0.12 -3.45 3.06
CA GLY A 70 -1.02 -3.03 4.15
C GLY A 70 -0.51 -1.84 4.97
N HIS A 71 0.66 -1.27 4.66
CA HIS A 71 1.23 -0.19 5.48
C HIS A 71 0.37 1.08 5.51
N TRP A 72 -0.45 1.30 4.48
CA TRP A 72 -1.40 2.42 4.43
C TRP A 72 -2.38 2.41 5.61
N THR A 73 -2.62 1.25 6.23
CA THR A 73 -3.53 1.10 7.37
C THR A 73 -3.06 1.82 8.63
N ILE A 74 -1.79 2.26 8.70
CA ILE A 74 -1.28 3.01 9.86
C ILE A 74 -2.03 4.34 10.00
N GLU A 75 -2.21 5.08 8.91
CA GLU A 75 -2.95 6.35 8.89
C GLU A 75 -4.36 6.22 8.30
N GLY A 76 -4.51 5.27 7.37
CA GLY A 76 -5.62 5.19 6.46
C GLY A 76 -6.76 4.28 6.89
N ALA A 77 -6.60 3.51 7.96
CA ALA A 77 -7.66 2.67 8.51
C ALA A 77 -7.93 3.02 9.97
N ARG A 78 -9.13 2.69 10.47
CA ARG A 78 -9.47 2.86 11.89
C ARG A 78 -8.53 2.08 12.82
N THR A 79 -8.08 0.91 12.38
CA THR A 79 -7.12 0.06 13.10
C THR A 79 -6.07 -0.45 12.12
N SER A 80 -4.79 -0.24 12.43
CA SER A 80 -3.70 -0.68 11.56
C SER A 80 -3.58 -2.20 11.51
N GLN A 81 -3.03 -2.74 10.42
CA GLN A 81 -2.71 -4.17 10.33
C GLN A 81 -1.79 -4.62 11.47
N PHE A 82 -0.92 -3.74 11.97
CA PHE A 82 0.02 -4.06 13.04
C PHE A 82 -0.70 -4.20 14.38
N GLU A 83 -1.60 -3.26 14.67
CA GLU A 83 -2.43 -3.33 15.88
C GLU A 83 -3.36 -4.56 15.83
N ASN A 84 -4.05 -4.78 14.71
CA ASN A 84 -4.93 -5.94 14.59
C ASN A 84 -4.18 -7.28 14.59
N HIS A 85 -2.95 -7.33 14.07
CA HIS A 85 -2.09 -8.49 14.23
C HIS A 85 -1.79 -8.77 15.70
N LEU A 86 -1.41 -7.75 16.47
CA LEU A 86 -1.15 -7.89 17.90
C LEU A 86 -2.42 -8.29 18.67
N ARG A 87 -3.56 -7.66 18.40
CA ARG A 87 -4.84 -7.98 19.05
C ARG A 87 -5.23 -9.43 18.79
N ALA A 88 -5.08 -9.91 17.56
CA ALA A 88 -5.34 -11.30 17.20
C ALA A 88 -4.45 -12.28 17.99
N ILE A 89 -3.12 -12.11 17.97
CA ILE A 89 -2.20 -13.06 18.62
C ILE A 89 -2.26 -12.99 20.16
N LEU A 90 -2.73 -11.87 20.72
CA LEU A 90 -2.92 -11.69 22.17
C LEU A 90 -4.33 -12.09 22.64
N GLY A 91 -5.24 -12.45 21.74
CA GLY A 91 -6.63 -12.82 22.09
C GLY A 91 -7.50 -11.62 22.52
N TYR A 92 -7.16 -10.41 22.11
CA TYR A 92 -7.99 -9.23 22.32
C TYR A 92 -9.06 -9.09 21.23
N PRO A 93 -10.19 -8.40 21.50
CA PRO A 93 -11.18 -8.08 20.46
C PRO A 93 -10.49 -7.38 19.29
N LEU A 94 -10.86 -7.67 18.04
CA LEU A 94 -10.29 -6.98 16.87
C LEU A 94 -10.86 -5.56 16.73
N GLY A 95 -10.08 -4.67 16.12
CA GLY A 95 -10.48 -3.30 15.82
C GLY A 95 -11.10 -3.17 14.44
N GLU A 96 -11.92 -2.13 14.28
CA GLU A 96 -12.58 -1.79 13.02
C GLU A 96 -11.55 -1.56 11.91
N THR A 97 -11.85 -2.03 10.70
CA THR A 97 -10.93 -2.00 9.55
C THR A 97 -11.34 -1.01 8.46
N ASP A 98 -12.34 -0.17 8.72
CA ASP A 98 -12.82 0.80 7.73
C ASP A 98 -11.69 1.73 7.29
N ALA A 99 -11.59 1.94 5.98
CA ALA A 99 -10.72 2.93 5.40
C ALA A 99 -11.26 4.35 5.68
N LEU A 100 -10.35 5.28 5.95
CA LEU A 100 -10.63 6.68 6.25
C LEU A 100 -10.49 7.53 4.97
N GLY A 101 -11.38 7.31 4.01
CA GLY A 101 -11.36 7.96 2.69
C GLY A 101 -10.61 7.16 1.63
N ALA A 102 -10.05 7.86 0.64
CA ALA A 102 -9.17 7.28 -0.36
C ALA A 102 -7.71 7.39 0.09
N ILE A 103 -6.92 6.33 -0.08
CA ILE A 103 -5.54 6.25 0.42
C ILE A 103 -4.61 5.75 -0.68
N GLY A 104 -3.49 6.46 -0.83
CA GLY A 104 -2.38 6.08 -1.68
C GLY A 104 -1.17 5.76 -0.81
N LEU A 105 -0.43 4.71 -1.16
CA LEU A 105 0.86 4.42 -0.56
C LEU A 105 1.93 4.34 -1.64
N GLN A 106 3.09 4.93 -1.38
CA GLN A 106 4.26 4.84 -2.25
C GLN A 106 5.51 4.44 -1.47
N ASN A 107 6.21 3.42 -1.95
CA ASN A 107 7.47 2.99 -1.36
C ASN A 107 8.64 3.87 -1.83
N LEU A 108 9.53 4.18 -0.90
CA LEU A 108 10.76 4.93 -1.17
C LEU A 108 11.91 3.93 -1.37
N ILE A 109 12.41 3.85 -2.60
CA ILE A 109 13.41 2.86 -3.02
C ILE A 109 14.69 3.57 -3.50
N GLY A 110 15.84 3.13 -3.00
CA GLY A 110 17.14 3.59 -3.48
C GLY A 110 17.61 4.89 -2.84
N GLU A 111 16.75 5.90 -2.90
CA GLU A 111 17.02 7.28 -2.47
C GLU A 111 15.85 7.83 -1.64
N MET A 112 16.15 8.83 -0.82
CA MET A 112 15.17 9.49 0.04
C MET A 112 14.85 10.87 -0.55
N PRO A 113 13.57 11.21 -0.80
CA PRO A 113 13.20 12.57 -1.16
C PRO A 113 13.53 13.56 -0.04
N ASP A 114 13.56 14.86 -0.36
CA ASP A 114 13.58 15.89 0.67
C ASP A 114 12.32 15.77 1.55
N PRO A 115 12.45 15.46 2.85
CA PRO A 115 11.31 15.32 3.74
C PRO A 115 10.43 16.58 3.79
N SER A 116 11.01 17.78 3.64
CA SER A 116 10.25 19.03 3.70
C SER A 116 9.28 19.16 2.52
N ALA A 117 9.69 18.74 1.32
CA ALA A 117 8.85 18.73 0.13
C ALA A 117 7.70 17.73 0.26
N ILE A 118 7.95 16.55 0.84
CA ILE A 118 6.91 15.54 1.10
C ILE A 118 5.91 16.04 2.15
N LEU A 119 6.39 16.58 3.26
CA LEU A 119 5.55 17.04 4.37
C LEU A 119 4.75 18.31 4.03
N ALA A 120 5.09 19.00 2.95
CA ALA A 120 4.28 20.10 2.41
C ALA A 120 3.03 19.60 1.67
N ILE A 121 2.97 18.33 1.27
CA ILE A 121 1.80 17.74 0.60
C ILE A 121 0.70 17.52 1.64
N PRO A 122 -0.52 18.03 1.43
CA PRO A 122 -1.61 17.88 2.39
C PRO A 122 -1.91 16.41 2.73
N ASP A 123 -1.93 16.11 4.02
CA ASP A 123 -2.22 14.77 4.57
C ASP A 123 -1.33 13.65 4.02
N ALA A 124 -0.07 13.99 3.70
CA ALA A 124 1.00 13.04 3.43
C ALA A 124 1.77 12.70 4.72
N HIS A 125 2.08 11.42 4.89
CA HIS A 125 2.69 10.86 6.08
C HIS A 125 3.94 10.08 5.68
N LEU A 126 5.11 10.63 6.00
CA LEU A 126 6.41 10.03 5.70
C LEU A 126 6.84 9.06 6.81
N HIS A 127 7.09 7.81 6.43
CA HIS A 127 7.67 6.79 7.30
C HIS A 127 9.09 6.46 6.86
N HIS A 128 10.08 7.00 7.57
CA HIS A 128 11.49 6.74 7.33
C HIS A 128 11.99 5.56 8.18
N TYR A 129 12.62 4.55 7.57
CA TYR A 129 13.02 3.31 8.26
C TYR A 129 14.41 3.35 8.91
N GLY A 130 15.09 4.49 8.87
CA GLY A 130 16.43 4.67 9.45
C GLY A 130 17.53 3.93 8.70
N LYS A 131 17.29 3.57 7.42
CA LYS A 131 18.23 2.79 6.60
C LYS A 131 19.05 3.72 5.71
N ALA A 132 20.34 3.44 5.56
CA ALA A 132 21.19 4.15 4.62
C ALA A 132 20.75 3.91 3.15
N PRO A 133 20.76 4.94 2.28
CA PRO A 133 20.47 4.81 0.86
C PRO A 133 21.40 3.83 0.14
N ARG A 134 20.82 2.99 -0.73
CA ARG A 134 21.54 2.12 -1.67
C ARG A 134 20.59 1.62 -2.76
N PRO A 135 21.06 1.36 -3.99
CA PRO A 135 20.20 0.90 -5.09
C PRO A 135 19.30 -0.28 -4.70
N GLY A 136 18.01 -0.18 -5.02
CA GLY A 136 17.00 -1.22 -4.76
C GLY A 136 16.61 -1.40 -3.29
N ARG A 137 17.14 -0.61 -2.35
CA ARG A 137 16.78 -0.73 -0.93
C ARG A 137 15.54 0.08 -0.61
N LYS A 138 14.57 -0.56 0.02
CA LYS A 138 13.43 0.13 0.63
C LYS A 138 13.87 0.93 1.86
N LEU A 139 13.75 2.25 1.77
CA LEU A 139 14.15 3.22 2.80
C LEU A 139 12.98 3.72 3.64
N GLY A 140 11.77 3.60 3.11
CA GLY A 140 10.57 4.09 3.77
C GLY A 140 9.32 3.87 2.92
N HIS A 141 8.24 4.51 3.33
CA HIS A 141 7.05 4.70 2.51
C HIS A 141 6.40 6.04 2.84
N ILE A 142 5.52 6.49 1.95
CA ILE A 142 4.65 7.64 2.15
C ILE A 142 3.22 7.13 2.02
N THR A 143 2.37 7.52 2.98
CA THR A 143 0.92 7.33 2.89
C THR A 143 0.30 8.70 2.63
N VAL A 144 -0.56 8.83 1.62
CA VAL A 144 -1.41 10.00 1.42
C VAL A 144 -2.85 9.59 1.64
N ARG A 145 -3.59 10.36 2.43
CA ARG A 145 -5.06 10.19 2.55
C ARG A 145 -5.74 11.28 1.75
N ALA A 146 -7.00 11.08 1.39
CA ALA A 146 -7.80 12.06 0.68
C ALA A 146 -9.30 11.77 0.88
N ALA A 147 -10.15 12.76 0.62
CA ALA A 147 -11.59 12.57 0.65
C ALA A 147 -12.09 11.68 -0.51
N ASP A 148 -11.38 11.71 -1.64
CA ASP A 148 -11.73 10.98 -2.86
C ASP A 148 -10.48 10.54 -3.64
N GLU A 149 -10.69 9.69 -4.62
CA GLU A 149 -9.66 9.06 -5.44
C GLU A 149 -8.90 10.05 -6.33
N VAL A 150 -9.58 11.09 -6.82
CA VAL A 150 -8.96 12.13 -7.65
C VAL A 150 -7.92 12.89 -6.84
N THR A 151 -8.30 13.35 -5.65
CA THR A 151 -7.41 14.06 -4.73
C THR A 151 -6.27 13.16 -4.23
N ARG A 152 -6.53 11.85 -4.01
CA ARG A 152 -5.48 10.86 -3.71
C ARG A 152 -4.43 10.82 -4.81
N ASP A 153 -4.88 10.71 -6.06
CA ASP A 153 -4.00 10.55 -7.22
C ASP A 153 -3.19 11.83 -7.49
N GLU A 154 -3.78 13.02 -7.29
CA GLU A 154 -3.07 14.30 -7.30
C GLU A 154 -1.97 14.37 -6.24
N ARG A 155 -2.25 13.91 -5.01
CA ARG A 155 -1.26 13.88 -3.92
C ARG A 155 -0.12 12.91 -4.21
N LEU A 156 -0.41 11.73 -4.77
CA LEU A 156 0.61 10.79 -5.23
C LEU A 156 1.48 11.39 -6.35
N ALA A 157 0.89 12.12 -7.30
CA ALA A 157 1.65 12.84 -8.32
C ALA A 157 2.57 13.92 -7.70
N GLY A 158 2.11 14.59 -6.63
CA GLY A 158 2.95 15.49 -5.83
C GLY A 158 4.14 14.79 -5.17
N VAL A 159 3.92 13.58 -4.64
CA VAL A 159 4.99 12.74 -4.07
C VAL A 159 6.01 12.37 -5.14
N ASP A 160 5.56 11.97 -6.34
CA ASP A 160 6.42 11.67 -7.48
C ASP A 160 7.28 12.89 -7.88
N ALA A 161 6.67 14.06 -7.98
CA ALA A 161 7.37 15.30 -8.31
C ALA A 161 8.46 15.63 -7.28
N ALA A 162 8.15 15.51 -5.99
CA ALA A 162 9.10 15.74 -4.91
C ALA A 162 10.25 14.72 -4.89
N ALA A 163 9.98 13.45 -5.19
CA ALA A 163 10.99 12.42 -5.32
C ALA A 163 11.90 12.60 -6.54
N CYS A 164 11.32 13.05 -7.65
CA CYS A 164 12.05 13.32 -8.90
C CYS A 164 13.09 14.44 -8.71
N LEU A 165 12.69 15.53 -8.06
CA LEU A 165 13.57 16.67 -7.72
C LEU A 165 14.79 16.25 -6.89
N ALA A 166 14.61 15.35 -5.93
CA ALA A 166 15.69 14.86 -5.07
C ALA A 166 16.71 14.00 -5.83
N SER A 167 16.26 13.24 -6.84
CA SER A 167 17.11 12.36 -7.65
C SER A 167 17.88 13.09 -8.77
N GLY A 168 17.69 14.40 -8.93
CA GLY A 168 18.29 15.19 -10.02
C GLY A 168 17.78 14.82 -11.42
N ARG A 169 16.75 13.97 -11.53
CA ARG A 169 16.09 13.65 -12.78
C ARG A 169 15.01 14.71 -13.01
N GLY A 170 15.32 15.75 -13.76
CA GLY A 170 14.29 16.68 -14.23
C GLY A 170 13.31 15.93 -15.15
N SER A 171 12.01 16.23 -15.02
CA SER A 171 10.91 15.73 -15.86
C SER A 171 11.29 15.69 -17.34
N SER A 172 11.72 14.51 -17.82
CA SER A 172 11.76 14.19 -19.25
C SER A 172 10.42 13.59 -19.63
N SER A 173 9.44 14.46 -19.86
CA SER A 173 8.28 14.14 -20.69
C SER A 173 8.77 13.77 -22.08
N ASN A 174 8.81 12.47 -22.40
CA ASN A 174 8.77 11.95 -23.76
C ASN A 174 8.42 10.45 -23.72
N LEU A 175 7.12 10.18 -23.65
CA LEU A 175 6.54 8.91 -24.09
C LEU A 175 5.72 9.20 -25.35
N THR A 176 6.42 9.31 -26.48
CA THR A 176 5.89 8.99 -27.80
C THR A 176 6.68 7.80 -28.33
N ARG A 177 6.11 6.60 -28.18
CA ARG A 177 5.99 5.53 -29.19
C ARG A 177 5.40 4.28 -28.56
#